data_AF-A0A1C4NT90-F1
#
_entry.id   AF-A0A1C4NT90-F1
#
_cell.length_a   1.000
_cell.length_b   1.000
_cell.length_c   1.000
_cell.angle_alpha   90.00
_cell.angle_beta   90.00
_cell.angle_gamma   90.00
#
_symmetry.space_group_name_H-M   'P 1'
#
loop_
_entity.id
_entity.type
_entity.pdbx_description
1 polymer ?
#
loop_
_entity_poly.entity_id
_entity_poly.type
_entity_poly.pdbx_seq_one_letter_code
_entity_poly.pdbx_strand_id
1 'polypeptide(L)' 'MDLPVAPNNTNARLNLKRLADRGILAETEPGLFTQPRP' A
#
# COMPACT_ATOMS: atom_id res chain seq x y z
N MET A 1 -14.92 5.04 -13.41
CA MET A 1 -14.37 3.81 -14.03
C MET A 1 -14.00 2.88 -12.89
N ASP A 2 -14.87 1.93 -12.56
CA ASP A 2 -14.56 0.84 -11.63
C ASP A 2 -13.70 -0.18 -12.37
N LEU A 3 -12.38 -0.11 -12.17
CA LEU A 3 -11.53 -1.23 -12.54
C LEU A 3 -11.79 -2.34 -11.52
N PRO A 4 -12.22 -3.54 -11.95
CA PRO A 4 -12.28 -4.67 -11.04
C PRO A 4 -10.85 -4.92 -10.55
N VAL A 5 -10.60 -4.67 -9.25
CA VAL A 5 -9.38 -5.09 -8.59
C VAL A 5 -9.41 -6.61 -8.64
N ALA A 6 -8.77 -7.19 -9.66
CA ALA A 6 -8.50 -8.62 -9.71
C ALA A 6 -7.92 -9.04 -8.36
N PRO A 7 -8.17 -10.27 -7.86
CA PRO A 7 -7.64 -10.74 -6.59
C PRO A 7 -6.12 -10.96 -6.70
N ASN A 8 -5.37 -9.87 -6.81
CA ASN A 8 -3.92 -9.79 -6.68
C ASN A 8 -3.51 -9.67 -5.19
N ASN A 9 -4.49 -9.88 -4.29
CA ASN A 9 -4.41 -9.96 -2.84
C ASN A 9 -3.16 -10.68 -2.34
N THR A 10 -2.70 -11.75 -3.01
CA THR A 10 -1.52 -12.52 -2.60
C THR A 10 -0.27 -11.65 -2.38
N ASN A 11 -0.14 -10.55 -3.13
CA ASN A 11 0.99 -9.63 -3.04
C ASN A 11 0.62 -8.26 -2.44
N ALA A 12 -0.54 -8.12 -1.80
CA ALA A 12 -1.00 -6.84 -1.25
C ALA A 12 0.05 -6.22 -0.32
N ARG A 13 0.65 -7.00 0.59
CA ARG A 13 1.71 -6.54 1.49
C ARG A 13 2.98 -6.12 0.75
N LEU A 14 3.36 -6.82 -0.31
CA LEU A 14 4.52 -6.46 -1.14
C LEU A 14 4.27 -5.14 -1.88
N ASN A 15 3.06 -4.94 -2.41
CA ASN A 15 2.68 -3.70 -3.09
C ASN A 15 2.62 -2.52 -2.12
N LEU A 16 2.06 -2.71 -0.93
CA LEU A 16 2.02 -1.68 0.11
C LEU A 16 3.44 -1.27 0.56
N LYS A 17 4.35 -2.23 0.75
CA LYS A 17 5.76 -1.93 1.04
C LYS A 17 6.43 -1.13 -0.08
N ARG A 18 6.23 -1.50 -1.35
CA ARG A 18 6.77 -0.74 -2.49
C ARG A 18 6.25 0.69 -2.55
N LEU A 19 5.00 0.93 -2.13
CA LEU A 19 4.43 2.28 -2.03
C LEU A 19 5.03 3.06 -0.85
N ALA A 20 5.32 2.37 0.26
CA ALA A 20 6.02 2.98 1.40
C ALA A 20 7.47 3.35 1.06
N ASP A 21 8.20 2.46 0.37
CA ASP A 21 9.57 2.73 -0.12
C ASP A 21 9.63 3.96 -1.05
N ARG A 22 8.53 4.25 -1.73
CA ARG A 22 8.38 5.43 -2.62
C ARG A 22 7.95 6.70 -1.88
N GLY A 23 7.74 6.65 -0.56
CA GLY A 23 7.27 7.77 0.25
C GLY A 23 5.81 8.15 0.03
N ILE A 24 5.04 7.32 -0.70
CA ILE A 24 3.61 7.54 -0.95
C ILE A 24 2.79 7.12 0.27
N LEU A 25 3.22 6.06 0.95
CA LEU A 25 2.66 5.60 2.22
C LEU A 25 3.75 5.68 3.30
N ALA A 26 3.32 5.81 4.54
CA ALA A 26 4.15 5.67 5.72
C ALA A 26 3.72 4.38 6.45
N GLU A 27 4.64 3.44 6.62
CA GLU A 27 4.44 2.29 7.50
C GLU A 27 4.70 2.77 8.95
N THR A 28 3.63 3.02 9.71
CA THR A 28 3.74 3.51 11.09
C THR A 28 3.95 2.38 12.08
N GLU A 29 3.39 1.21 11.78
CA GLU A 29 3.54 -0.04 12.52
C GLU A 29 3.69 -1.19 11.49
N PRO A 30 4.27 -2.35 11.85
CA PRO A 30 4.43 -3.46 10.92
C PRO A 30 3.11 -3.89 10.27
N GLY A 31 2.95 -3.62 8.98
CA GLY A 31 1.73 -3.90 8.21
C GLY A 31 0.63 -2.84 8.31
N LEU A 32 0.83 -1.76 9.07
CA LEU A 32 -0.06 -0.60 9.11
C LEU A 32 0.51 0.51 8.22
N PHE A 33 -0.13 0.69 7.07
CA PHE A 33 0.24 1.73 6.11
C PHE A 33 -0.75 2.88 6.21
N THR A 34 -0.22 4.08 6.37
CA THR A 34 -0.98 5.33 6.44
C THR A 34 -0.51 6.27 5.34
N GLN A 35 -1.36 7.19 4.90
CA GLN A 35 -0.93 8.23 3.97
C GLN A 35 -0.27 9.36 4.77
N PRO A 36 0.99 9.74 4.47
CA PRO A 36 1.61 10.89 5.11
C PRO A 36 0.76 12.13 4.80
N ARG A 37 0.39 12.88 5.84
CA ARG A 37 -0.32 14.15 5.66
C ARG A 37 0.70 15.22 5.24
N PRO A 38 0.31 16.20 4.40
CA PRO A 38 1.14 17.36 4.07
C PRO A 38 1.58 18.14 5.30
#